data_AF-A0A565B8W1-F1
#
_entry.id   AF-A0A565B8W1-F1
#
_cell.length_a   1.000
_cell.length_b   1.000
_cell.length_c   1.000
_cell.angle_alpha   90.00
_cell.angle_beta   90.00
_cell.angle_gamma   90.00
#
_symmetry.space_group_name_H-M   'P 1'
#
loop_
_entity.id
_entity.type
_entity.pdbx_description
1 polymer ?
#
loop_
_entity_poly.entity_id
_entity_poly.type
_entity_poly.pdbx_seq_one_letter_code
_entity_poly.pdbx_strand_id
1 'polypeptide(L)' 'MASSSEKRKYPSRLYEEGKSPLQNRSINHNCFRAKFAIIKDGLGDDVWSDLRDSSVGVFIKFAVE' A
#
# COMPACT_ATOMS: atom_id res chain seq x y z
N MET A 1 -26.98 -20.26 34.04
CA MET A 1 -26.58 -19.02 33.33
C MET A 1 -26.99 -19.18 31.88
N ALA A 2 -28.06 -18.49 31.44
CA ALA A 2 -28.56 -18.58 30.07
C ALA A 2 -27.62 -17.77 29.16
N SER A 3 -26.95 -18.45 28.23
CA SER A 3 -26.09 -17.82 27.22
C SER A 3 -26.98 -17.18 26.16
N SER A 4 -26.96 -15.85 26.08
CA SER A 4 -27.77 -15.05 25.17
C SER A 4 -27.44 -15.38 23.71
N SER A 5 -28.38 -16.01 23.01
CA SER A 5 -28.36 -16.12 21.55
C SER A 5 -28.76 -14.78 20.94
N GLU A 6 -27.88 -13.78 21.02
CA GLU A 6 -28.03 -12.57 20.24
C GLU A 6 -27.67 -12.90 18.79
N LYS A 7 -28.67 -12.87 17.89
CA LYS A 7 -28.46 -12.96 16.45
C LYS A 7 -27.58 -11.78 16.03
N ARG A 8 -26.27 -12.01 15.91
CA ARG A 8 -25.32 -10.97 15.48
C ARG A 8 -25.80 -10.41 14.14
N LYS A 9 -26.10 -9.10 14.12
CA LYS A 9 -26.55 -8.36 12.92
C LYS A 9 -25.50 -8.35 11.79
N TYR A 10 -24.25 -8.60 12.13
CA TYR A 10 -23.11 -8.63 11.23
C TYR A 10 -22.29 -9.91 11.40
N PRO A 11 -21.64 -10.39 10.33
CA PRO A 11 -20.77 -11.56 10.40
C PRO A 11 -19.64 -11.36 11.43
N SER A 12 -19.12 -12.46 11.96
CA SER A 12 -18.01 -12.45 12.90
C SER A 12 -16.77 -11.80 12.28
N ARG A 13 -16.01 -11.07 13.10
CA ARG A 13 -14.72 -10.51 12.68
C ARG A 13 -13.82 -11.64 12.19
N LEU A 14 -13.16 -11.44 11.05
CA LEU A 14 -12.17 -12.39 10.51
C LEU A 14 -10.84 -12.33 11.29
N TYR A 15 -10.58 -11.22 11.98
CA TYR A 15 -9.37 -10.98 12.76
C TYR A 15 -9.72 -10.30 14.09
N GLU A 16 -8.90 -10.55 15.10
CA GLU A 16 -9.03 -9.91 16.40
C GLU A 16 -8.87 -8.38 16.30
N GLU A 17 -9.45 -7.67 17.26
CA GLU A 17 -9.33 -6.22 17.35
C GLU A 17 -7.86 -5.81 17.49
N GLY A 18 -7.37 -4.94 16.61
CA GLY A 18 -5.96 -4.57 16.53
C GLY A 18 -5.05 -5.57 15.82
N LYS A 19 -5.57 -6.72 15.34
CA LYS A 19 -4.83 -7.73 14.56
C LYS A 19 -5.28 -7.81 13.11
N SER A 20 -6.02 -6.80 12.62
CA SER A 20 -6.34 -6.71 11.20
C SER A 20 -5.05 -6.77 10.39
N PRO A 21 -4.89 -7.70 9.43
CA PRO A 21 -3.73 -7.79 8.58
C PRO A 21 -3.84 -6.73 7.48
N LEU A 22 -4.08 -5.48 7.87
CA LEU A 22 -3.99 -4.33 6.97
C LEU A 22 -2.60 -4.29 6.30
N GLN A 23 -1.59 -4.81 6.99
CA GLN A 23 -0.24 -5.00 6.48
C GLN A 23 -0.12 -6.09 5.41
N ASN A 24 -1.02 -7.10 5.38
CA ASN A 24 -0.90 -8.23 4.45
C ASN A 24 -1.76 -8.07 3.19
N ARG A 25 -2.47 -6.94 3.02
CA ARG A 25 -3.33 -6.68 1.85
C ARG A 25 -3.41 -5.22 1.37
N SER A 26 -2.46 -4.32 1.63
CA SER A 26 -2.60 -2.94 1.09
C SER A 26 -1.36 -2.24 0.53
N ILE A 27 -0.19 -2.88 0.47
CA ILE A 27 0.94 -2.34 -0.29
C ILE A 27 1.47 -3.44 -1.20
N ASN A 28 1.59 -3.13 -2.49
CA ASN A 28 2.27 -4.00 -3.44
C ASN A 28 3.68 -4.29 -2.92
N HIS A 29 3.92 -5.53 -2.47
CA HIS A 29 5.21 -5.96 -1.93
C HIS A 29 6.35 -5.93 -2.97
N ASN A 30 6.03 -5.78 -4.26
CA ASN A 30 7.01 -5.62 -5.32
C ASN A 30 7.48 -4.16 -5.52
N CYS A 31 7.04 -3.22 -4.70
CA CYS A 31 7.48 -1.82 -4.74
C CYS A 31 8.82 -1.67 -4.00
N PHE A 32 9.88 -2.21 -4.60
CA PHE A 32 11.24 -2.07 -4.07
C PHE A 32 11.86 -0.78 -4.59
N ARG A 33 12.55 -0.05 -3.70
CA ARG A 33 13.23 1.19 -4.07
C ARG A 33 14.27 1.00 -5.18
N ALA A 34 14.94 -0.15 -5.20
CA ALA A 34 15.88 -0.54 -6.25
C ALA A 34 15.25 -0.60 -7.66
N LYS A 35 13.93 -0.83 -7.76
CA LYS A 35 13.25 -0.87 -9.08
C LYS A 35 13.02 0.52 -9.67
N PHE A 36 13.11 1.60 -8.90
CA PHE A 36 12.98 2.96 -9.43
C PHE A 36 14.12 3.32 -10.39
N ALA A 37 15.34 2.80 -10.18
CA ALA A 37 16.45 2.99 -11.11
C ALA A 37 16.15 2.40 -12.49
N ILE A 38 15.62 1.17 -12.54
CA ILE A 38 15.22 0.50 -13.78
C ILE A 38 14.10 1.28 -14.50
N ILE A 39 13.13 1.80 -13.73
CA ILE A 39 12.05 2.63 -14.28
C ILE A 39 12.63 3.91 -14.86
N LYS A 40 13.56 4.58 -14.15
CA LYS A 40 14.20 5.81 -14.63
C LYS A 40 14.94 5.58 -15.96
N ASP A 41 15.74 4.52 -16.03
CA ASP A 41 16.51 4.17 -17.23
C ASP A 41 15.58 3.87 -18.43
N GLY A 42 14.43 3.25 -18.18
CA GLY A 42 13.44 2.94 -19.23
C GLY A 42 12.57 4.12 -19.66
N LEU A 43 12.35 5.11 -18.79
CA LEU A 43 11.50 6.27 -19.06
C LEU A 43 12.25 7.40 -19.78
N GLY A 44 13.55 7.56 -19.48
CA GLY A 44 14.33 8.73 -19.91
C GLY A 44 14.28 9.88 -18.90
N ASP A 45 15.34 10.70 -18.89
CA ASP A 45 15.51 11.78 -17.91
C ASP A 45 14.46 12.90 -18.06
N ASP A 46 13.97 13.15 -19.27
CA ASP A 46 12.94 14.13 -19.61
C ASP A 46 11.56 13.75 -19.05
N VAL A 47 11.11 12.53 -19.31
CA VAL A 47 9.84 12.03 -18.78
C VAL A 47 9.93 11.84 -17.26
N TRP A 48 11.12 11.46 -16.76
CA TRP A 48 11.36 11.32 -15.33
C TRP A 48 11.27 12.66 -14.58
N SER A 49 11.78 13.76 -15.16
CA SER A 49 11.64 15.08 -14.55
C SER A 49 10.19 15.53 -14.50
N ASP A 50 9.44 15.35 -15.57
CA ASP A 50 8.02 15.72 -15.62
C ASP A 50 7.19 14.88 -14.63
N LEU A 51 7.51 13.58 -14.51
CA LEU A 51 6.86 12.69 -13.56
C LEU A 51 7.13 13.11 -12.11
N ARG A 52 8.35 13.56 -11.80
CA ARG A 52 8.74 14.04 -10.46
C ARG A 52 7.91 15.26 -10.02
N ASP A 53 7.59 16.14 -10.96
CA ASP A 53 6.83 17.37 -10.69
C ASP A 53 5.31 17.16 -10.76
N SER A 54 4.86 16.00 -11.26
CA SER A 54 3.45 15.60 -11.29
C SER A 54 2.87 15.25 -9.91
N SER A 55 1.55 15.18 -9.82
CA SER A 55 0.83 14.68 -8.63
C SER A 55 1.16 13.23 -8.27
N VAL A 56 1.65 12.44 -9.24
CA VAL A 56 2.07 11.04 -9.07
C VAL A 56 3.55 10.94 -8.68
N GLY A 57 4.33 12.01 -8.83
CA GLY A 57 5.76 12.08 -8.50
C GLY A 57 6.10 11.89 -7.01
N VAL A 58 5.09 11.86 -6.15
CA VAL A 58 5.25 11.59 -4.71
C VAL A 58 6.01 10.29 -4.45
N PHE A 59 5.80 9.25 -5.27
CA PHE A 59 6.52 7.97 -5.13
C PHE A 59 8.03 8.09 -5.41
N ILE A 60 8.42 9.01 -6.30
CA ILE A 60 9.83 9.26 -6.63
C ILE A 60 10.55 9.98 -5.48
N LYS A 61 9.85 10.83 -4.73
CA LYS A 61 10.42 11.54 -3.57
C LYS A 61 10.86 10.56 -2.48
N PHE A 62 10.09 9.49 -2.26
CA PHE A 62 10.47 8.40 -1.35
C PHE A 62 11.68 7.57 -1.83
N ALA A 63 12.05 7.68 -3.10
CA ALA A 63 13.22 6.99 -3.63
C ALA A 63 14.54 7.74 -3.38
N VAL A 64 14.53 8.98 -2.87
CA VAL A 64 15.73 9.82 -2.71
C VAL A 64 16.18 10.01 -1.24
N GLU A 65 15.30 9.87 -0.24
CA GLU A 65 15.66 9.96 1.21
C GLU A 65 16.31 8.72 1.80
#